data_AF-A0A0J1EI50-F1
#
_entry.id   AF-A0A0J1EI50-F1
#
_cell.length_a   1.000
_cell.length_b   1.000
_cell.length_c   1.000
_cell.angle_alpha   90.00
_cell.angle_beta   90.00
_cell.angle_gamma   90.00
#
_symmetry.space_group_name_H-M   'P 1'
#
loop_
_entity.id
_entity.type
_entity.pdbx_description
1 polymer ?
#
loop_
_entity_poly.entity_id
_entity_poly.type
_entity_poly.pdbx_seq_one_letter_code
_entity_poly.pdbx_strand_id
1 'polypeptide(L)'
;MNQYSRATQEQLESNDGSARWLLGILIAVGVFFLVALVAGVTSLLSLQRTVPATQLVYSIQRSDSQPEFVTSEQMEVPLRRRMGELFGIGLEVNAVDDEQIEIILPTRDPTQIKIAKDLLVSAGVLRFLPIANPTRHASVFELVQQTTNAPTPQRDVQDQNGDVVGRWVTVGVEAEVTPSDQIAPLKVELNSPFVRNSRTGEVISLPEQILGQDSEGKIAQWIASQGIESIDVLAVVDRSQAVGGQDLSFAGATFDETGMPAVAFVFTDAGSKRMAALTTSNSPVGNRRTQLGVILDDQLLTAPNILSTIQREARITGNFTQSEVDSMVQILKAGQLPAKLNPTPVAESQTTMSYSLLDSFMQ
;
A
#
# COMPACT_ATOMS: atom_id res chain seq x y z
N MET A 1 91.99 -2.61 -61.57
CA MET A 1 91.72 -3.88 -60.87
C MET A 1 91.61 -3.58 -59.38
N ASN A 2 90.39 -3.69 -58.84
CA ASN A 2 89.97 -3.82 -57.43
C ASN A 2 90.69 -3.03 -56.32
N GLN A 3 90.04 -1.99 -55.78
CA GLN A 3 89.98 -1.72 -54.32
C GLN A 3 88.82 -0.79 -53.86
N TYR A 4 88.01 -0.20 -54.75
CA TYR A 4 86.92 0.72 -54.35
C TYR A 4 85.52 0.10 -54.16
N SER A 5 85.37 -1.23 -54.28
CA SER A 5 84.07 -1.92 -54.20
C SER A 5 83.98 -2.90 -53.03
N ARG A 6 84.38 -2.47 -51.82
CA ARG A 6 84.12 -3.21 -50.58
C ARG A 6 83.63 -2.35 -49.41
N ALA A 7 83.90 -1.05 -49.40
CA ALA A 7 83.49 -0.19 -48.28
C ALA A 7 81.99 0.16 -48.26
N THR A 8 81.28 0.06 -49.39
CA THR A 8 79.87 0.47 -49.48
C THR A 8 78.85 -0.65 -49.27
N GLN A 9 79.30 -1.91 -49.20
CA GLN A 9 78.40 -3.05 -48.95
C GLN A 9 78.30 -3.44 -47.46
N GLU A 10 79.31 -3.15 -46.63
CA GLU A 10 79.24 -3.40 -45.18
C GLU A 10 78.37 -2.38 -44.41
N GLN A 11 78.11 -1.19 -44.98
CA GLN A 11 77.29 -0.16 -44.31
C GLN A 11 75.78 -0.27 -44.57
N LEU A 12 75.34 -1.12 -45.50
CA LEU A 12 73.90 -1.31 -45.78
C LEU A 12 73.30 -2.55 -45.09
N GLU A 13 74.10 -3.53 -44.66
CA GLU A 13 73.61 -4.67 -43.87
C GLU A 13 73.49 -4.39 -42.36
N SER A 14 74.08 -3.29 -41.86
CA SER A 14 74.05 -2.93 -40.43
C SER A 14 72.74 -2.25 -39.99
N ASN A 15 71.85 -1.86 -40.89
CA ASN A 15 70.68 -1.01 -40.56
C ASN A 15 69.31 -1.68 -40.73
N ASP A 16 69.25 -2.93 -41.19
CA ASP A 16 67.97 -3.68 -41.31
C ASP A 16 67.55 -4.35 -39.98
N GLY A 17 68.51 -4.66 -39.11
CA GLY A 17 68.24 -5.19 -37.78
C GLY A 17 67.60 -4.15 -36.85
N SER A 18 68.00 -2.87 -36.98
CA SER A 18 67.62 -1.78 -36.08
C SER A 18 66.17 -1.31 -36.27
N ALA A 19 65.67 -1.31 -37.50
CA ALA A 19 64.30 -0.90 -37.80
C ALA A 19 63.26 -1.99 -37.43
N ARG A 20 63.63 -3.27 -37.54
CA ARG A 20 62.75 -4.40 -37.27
C ARG A 20 62.42 -4.58 -35.78
N TRP A 21 63.37 -4.31 -34.87
CA TRP A 21 63.09 -4.37 -33.43
C TRP A 21 62.22 -3.19 -32.97
N LEU A 22 62.40 -2.00 -33.55
CA LEU A 22 61.55 -0.83 -33.27
C LEU A 22 60.10 -1.04 -33.74
N LEU A 23 59.90 -1.64 -34.93
CA LEU A 23 58.56 -1.99 -35.42
C LEU A 23 57.90 -3.07 -34.53
N GLY A 24 58.68 -4.05 -34.06
CA GLY A 24 58.21 -5.08 -33.12
C GLY A 24 57.77 -4.49 -31.78
N ILE A 25 58.48 -3.48 -31.25
CA ILE A 25 58.09 -2.78 -30.01
C ILE A 25 56.82 -1.97 -30.22
N LEU A 26 56.66 -1.26 -31.34
CA LEU A 26 55.45 -0.47 -31.62
C LEU A 26 54.20 -1.36 -31.72
N ILE A 27 54.30 -2.52 -32.36
CA ILE A 27 53.21 -3.50 -32.44
C ILE A 27 52.92 -4.08 -31.05
N ALA A 28 53.96 -4.43 -30.28
CA ALA A 28 53.79 -4.96 -28.93
C ALA A 28 53.14 -3.96 -27.97
N VAL A 29 53.53 -2.68 -28.03
CA VAL A 29 52.93 -1.59 -27.25
C VAL A 29 51.48 -1.34 -27.68
N GLY A 30 51.19 -1.36 -28.99
CA GLY A 30 49.83 -1.21 -29.51
C GLY A 30 48.90 -2.35 -29.10
N VAL A 31 49.36 -3.59 -29.18
CA VAL A 31 48.61 -4.77 -28.71
C VAL A 31 48.45 -4.75 -27.19
N PHE A 32 49.48 -4.35 -26.44
CA PHE A 32 49.38 -4.18 -24.99
C PHE A 32 48.36 -3.09 -24.61
N PHE A 33 48.35 -1.96 -25.32
CA PHE A 33 47.34 -0.90 -25.11
C PHE A 33 45.94 -1.37 -25.48
N LEU A 34 45.78 -2.13 -26.57
CA LEU A 34 44.49 -2.68 -26.98
C LEU A 34 43.99 -3.71 -25.97
N VAL A 35 44.85 -4.61 -25.49
CA VAL A 35 44.51 -5.60 -24.45
C VAL A 35 44.24 -4.91 -23.13
N ALA A 36 44.98 -3.87 -22.75
CA ALA A 36 44.73 -3.08 -21.55
C ALA A 36 43.44 -2.25 -21.66
N LEU A 37 43.09 -1.77 -22.85
CA LEU A 37 41.84 -1.04 -23.11
C LEU A 37 40.65 -1.99 -23.13
N VAL A 38 40.77 -3.17 -23.75
CA VAL A 38 39.75 -4.23 -23.69
C VAL A 38 39.60 -4.76 -22.27
N ALA A 39 40.70 -5.08 -21.58
CA ALA A 39 40.68 -5.55 -20.18
C ALA A 39 40.16 -4.46 -19.23
N GLY A 40 40.52 -3.20 -19.46
CA GLY A 40 40.04 -2.05 -18.69
C GLY A 40 38.54 -1.79 -18.92
N VAL A 41 38.06 -1.91 -20.16
CA VAL A 41 36.64 -1.80 -20.51
C VAL A 41 35.83 -2.98 -19.97
N THR A 42 36.35 -4.22 -20.04
CA THR A 42 35.68 -5.38 -19.43
C THR A 42 35.65 -5.28 -17.90
N SER A 43 36.70 -4.72 -17.28
CA SER A 43 36.76 -4.50 -15.83
C SER A 43 35.84 -3.35 -15.37
N LEU A 44 35.59 -2.35 -16.21
CA LEU A 44 34.61 -1.30 -15.92
C LEU A 44 33.15 -1.79 -16.09
N LEU A 45 32.91 -2.77 -16.97
CA LEU A 45 31.57 -3.30 -17.27
C LEU A 45 31.09 -4.39 -16.30
N SER A 46 31.98 -4.99 -15.49
CA SER A 46 31.64 -6.10 -14.59
C SER A 46 31.47 -5.72 -13.11
N LEU A 47 31.33 -4.44 -12.79
CA LEU A 47 31.00 -4.02 -11.42
C LEU A 47 29.52 -4.31 -11.13
N GLN A 48 29.19 -5.58 -10.88
CA GLN A 48 27.95 -5.96 -10.20
C GLN A 48 27.97 -5.27 -8.83
N ARG A 49 27.19 -4.20 -8.67
CA ARG A 49 27.02 -3.59 -7.34
C ARG A 49 26.07 -4.48 -6.55
N THR A 50 26.59 -5.06 -5.47
CA THR A 50 25.76 -5.70 -4.46
C THR A 50 25.16 -4.63 -3.55
N VAL A 51 23.84 -4.65 -3.40
CA VAL A 51 23.09 -3.71 -2.56
C VAL A 51 22.51 -4.47 -1.37
N PRO A 52 22.66 -3.96 -0.13
CA PRO A 52 22.01 -4.58 1.02
C PRO A 52 20.48 -4.57 0.87
N ALA A 53 19.86 -5.70 1.14
CA ALA A 53 18.45 -5.93 0.90
C ALA A 53 17.79 -6.72 2.05
N THR A 54 16.46 -6.74 2.03
CA THR A 54 15.62 -7.54 2.92
C THR A 54 14.72 -8.43 2.08
N GLN A 55 14.72 -9.73 2.37
CA GLN A 55 13.87 -10.72 1.73
C GLN A 55 12.69 -11.05 2.66
N LEU A 56 11.49 -10.98 2.12
CA LEU A 56 10.24 -11.31 2.79
C LEU A 56 9.52 -12.41 2.01
N VAL A 57 9.04 -13.44 2.68
CA VAL A 57 8.20 -14.47 2.07
C VAL A 57 6.83 -14.42 2.72
N TYR A 58 5.79 -14.23 1.91
CA TYR A 58 4.40 -14.18 2.36
C TYR A 58 3.59 -15.32 1.76
N SER A 59 2.61 -15.78 2.52
CA SER A 59 1.57 -16.70 2.02
C SER A 59 0.28 -15.94 1.71
N ILE A 60 -0.40 -16.35 0.66
CA ILE A 60 -1.69 -15.81 0.23
C ILE A 60 -2.78 -16.39 1.14
N GLN A 61 -3.66 -15.51 1.64
CA GLN A 61 -4.84 -15.92 2.38
C GLN A 61 -5.84 -16.57 1.45
N ARG A 62 -6.26 -17.80 1.78
CA ARG A 62 -7.42 -18.41 1.15
C ARG A 62 -8.68 -17.68 1.60
N SER A 63 -9.50 -17.28 0.63
CA SER A 63 -10.80 -16.67 0.90
C SER A 63 -11.88 -17.74 0.79
N ASP A 64 -12.59 -18.00 1.89
CA ASP A 64 -13.71 -18.97 1.89
C ASP A 64 -14.87 -18.57 0.96
N SER A 65 -14.92 -17.29 0.56
CA SER A 65 -15.97 -16.72 -0.28
C SER A 65 -15.61 -16.64 -1.77
N GLN A 66 -14.36 -16.96 -2.16
CA GLN A 66 -13.96 -17.09 -3.56
C GLN A 66 -13.73 -18.56 -3.89
N PRO A 67 -14.47 -19.13 -4.86
CA PRO A 67 -14.32 -20.54 -5.22
C PRO A 67 -13.01 -20.83 -5.98
N GLU A 68 -12.42 -19.81 -6.60
CA GLU A 68 -11.14 -19.92 -7.31
C GLU A 68 -10.02 -19.32 -6.45
N PHE A 69 -8.97 -20.11 -6.26
CA PHE A 69 -7.79 -19.69 -5.51
C PHE A 69 -6.91 -18.80 -6.39
N VAL A 70 -6.57 -17.60 -5.87
CA VAL A 70 -5.63 -16.69 -6.52
C VAL A 70 -4.21 -17.20 -6.31
N THR A 71 -3.47 -17.44 -7.41
CA THR A 71 -2.09 -17.91 -7.34
C THR A 71 -1.09 -16.77 -7.12
N SER A 72 0.11 -17.11 -6.65
CA SER A 72 1.23 -16.17 -6.51
C SER A 72 1.61 -15.46 -7.80
N GLU A 73 1.57 -16.15 -8.93
CA GLU A 73 1.84 -15.55 -10.26
C GLU A 73 0.87 -14.40 -10.57
N GLN A 74 -0.41 -14.56 -10.21
CA GLN A 74 -1.43 -13.51 -10.38
C GLN A 74 -1.21 -12.31 -9.44
N MET A 75 -0.43 -12.49 -8.37
CA MET A 75 -0.13 -11.46 -7.39
C MET A 75 1.13 -10.65 -7.71
N GLU A 76 2.05 -11.17 -8.53
CA GLU A 76 3.33 -10.51 -8.82
C GLU A 76 3.15 -9.11 -9.39
N VAL A 77 2.35 -8.96 -10.45
CA VAL A 77 2.15 -7.68 -11.14
C VAL A 77 1.44 -6.65 -10.23
N PRO A 78 0.32 -6.98 -9.56
CA PRO A 78 -0.32 -6.08 -8.61
C PRO A 78 0.60 -5.63 -7.46
N LEU A 79 1.36 -6.55 -6.86
CA LEU A 79 2.26 -6.24 -5.75
C LEU A 79 3.45 -5.39 -6.22
N ARG A 80 4.05 -5.72 -7.38
CA ARG A 80 5.12 -4.91 -7.98
C ARG A 80 4.65 -3.49 -8.28
N ARG A 81 3.45 -3.32 -8.84
CA ARG A 81 2.85 -2.00 -9.07
C ARG A 81 2.67 -1.22 -7.77
N ARG A 82 2.15 -1.87 -6.74
CA ARG A 82 1.92 -1.26 -5.43
C ARG A 82 3.20 -0.82 -4.74
N MET A 83 4.26 -1.60 -4.89
CA MET A 83 5.53 -1.35 -4.21
C MET A 83 6.50 -0.50 -5.05
N GLY A 84 6.30 -0.46 -6.37
CA GLY A 84 7.25 0.10 -7.32
C GLY A 84 7.48 1.61 -7.18
N GLU A 85 6.48 2.41 -6.81
CA GLU A 85 6.65 3.87 -6.65
C GLU A 85 7.60 4.20 -5.49
N LEU A 86 7.63 3.37 -4.42
CA LEU A 86 8.47 3.60 -3.25
C LEU A 86 9.85 2.94 -3.34
N PHE A 87 9.92 1.71 -3.83
CA PHE A 87 11.16 0.92 -3.83
C PHE A 87 11.90 0.94 -5.17
N GLY A 88 11.21 1.33 -6.25
CA GLY A 88 11.80 1.59 -7.55
C GLY A 88 12.62 0.42 -8.11
N ILE A 89 13.76 0.78 -8.71
CA ILE A 89 14.70 -0.16 -9.31
C ILE A 89 15.25 -1.07 -8.22
N GLY A 90 15.07 -2.37 -8.42
CA GLY A 90 15.56 -3.40 -7.54
C GLY A 90 14.53 -4.02 -6.61
N LEU A 91 13.29 -3.54 -6.62
CA LEU A 91 12.21 -4.34 -6.09
C LEU A 91 12.04 -5.63 -6.92
N GLU A 92 12.22 -6.77 -6.27
CA GLU A 92 11.89 -8.08 -6.83
C GLU A 92 10.63 -8.63 -6.16
N VAL A 93 9.77 -9.24 -6.98
CA VAL A 93 8.52 -9.86 -6.55
C VAL A 93 8.38 -11.13 -7.39
N ASN A 94 8.51 -12.29 -6.76
CA ASN A 94 8.62 -13.57 -7.45
C ASN A 94 7.69 -14.59 -6.79
N ALA A 95 6.96 -15.36 -7.59
CA ALA A 95 6.28 -16.56 -7.14
C ALA A 95 7.28 -17.60 -6.65
N VAL A 96 7.04 -18.16 -5.47
CA VAL A 96 7.84 -19.28 -4.92
C VAL A 96 7.15 -20.60 -5.25
N ASP A 97 5.87 -20.68 -4.94
CA ASP A 97 4.93 -21.75 -5.28
C ASP A 97 3.54 -21.14 -5.50
N ASP A 98 2.49 -21.94 -5.68
CA ASP A 98 1.13 -21.42 -5.94
C ASP A 98 0.59 -20.47 -4.86
N GLU A 99 1.05 -20.59 -3.60
CA GLU A 99 0.52 -19.86 -2.45
C GLU A 99 1.50 -18.83 -1.87
N GLN A 100 2.78 -18.93 -2.19
CA GLN A 100 3.84 -18.13 -1.60
C GLN A 100 4.47 -17.16 -2.59
N ILE A 101 4.70 -15.95 -2.10
CA ILE A 101 5.35 -14.88 -2.85
C ILE A 101 6.57 -14.38 -2.08
N GLU A 102 7.69 -14.30 -2.79
CA GLU A 102 8.92 -13.70 -2.34
C GLU A 102 8.96 -12.24 -2.77
N ILE A 103 9.29 -11.36 -1.84
CA ILE A 103 9.54 -9.94 -2.09
C ILE A 103 10.94 -9.62 -1.61
N ILE A 104 11.77 -9.09 -2.49
CA ILE A 104 13.10 -8.61 -2.13
C ILE A 104 13.13 -7.08 -2.24
N LEU A 105 13.31 -6.45 -1.08
CA LEU A 105 13.30 -4.99 -0.92
C LEU A 105 14.73 -4.47 -0.94
N PRO A 106 15.05 -3.43 -1.73
CA PRO A 106 16.39 -2.84 -1.83
C PRO A 106 16.71 -1.93 -0.63
N THR A 107 16.36 -2.36 0.59
CA THR A 107 16.57 -1.61 1.82
C THR A 107 16.75 -2.54 3.02
N ARG A 108 17.45 -2.05 4.04
CA ARG A 108 17.50 -2.62 5.40
C ARG A 108 16.96 -1.65 6.45
N ASP A 109 16.43 -0.51 6.01
CA ASP A 109 15.88 0.49 6.90
C ASP A 109 14.56 -0.04 7.52
N PRO A 110 14.48 -0.14 8.86
CA PRO A 110 13.32 -0.73 9.52
C PRO A 110 12.03 0.07 9.28
N THR A 111 12.11 1.39 9.09
CA THR A 111 10.95 2.24 8.81
C THR A 111 10.40 1.95 7.41
N GLN A 112 11.27 1.87 6.40
CA GLN A 112 10.86 1.49 5.05
C GLN A 112 10.33 0.05 4.99
N ILE A 113 10.93 -0.88 5.73
CA ILE A 113 10.43 -2.26 5.83
C ILE A 113 9.04 -2.28 6.46
N LYS A 114 8.79 -1.48 7.51
CA LYS A 114 7.45 -1.37 8.08
C LYS A 114 6.43 -0.88 7.05
N ILE A 115 6.76 0.20 6.33
CA ILE A 115 5.89 0.74 5.26
C ILE A 115 5.63 -0.34 4.19
N ALA A 116 6.65 -1.10 3.80
CA ALA A 116 6.50 -2.21 2.86
C ALA A 116 5.48 -3.24 3.36
N LYS A 117 5.62 -3.69 4.61
CA LYS A 117 4.71 -4.67 5.21
C LYS A 117 3.27 -4.15 5.26
N ASP A 118 3.08 -2.88 5.62
CA ASP A 118 1.76 -2.23 5.66
C ASP A 118 1.11 -2.21 4.25
N LEU A 119 1.89 -1.92 3.20
CA LEU A 119 1.41 -1.94 1.81
C LEU A 119 1.07 -3.34 1.30
N LEU A 120 1.87 -4.35 1.67
CA LEU A 120 1.72 -5.74 1.24
C LEU A 120 0.47 -6.42 1.83
N VAL A 121 0.15 -6.13 3.09
CA VAL A 121 -0.98 -6.76 3.81
C VAL A 121 -2.32 -6.11 3.44
N SER A 122 -2.30 -4.85 3.00
CA SER A 122 -3.50 -4.15 2.54
C SER A 122 -4.05 -4.75 1.25
N ALA A 123 -5.34 -5.11 1.22
CA ALA A 123 -6.02 -5.47 -0.03
C ALA A 123 -6.34 -4.23 -0.88
N GLY A 124 -6.43 -3.04 -0.29
CA GLY A 124 -6.79 -1.81 -0.99
C GLY A 124 -8.26 -1.69 -1.34
N VAL A 125 -9.14 -2.32 -0.55
CA VAL A 125 -10.59 -2.22 -0.75
C VAL A 125 -11.10 -0.94 -0.11
N LEU A 126 -11.24 0.11 -0.92
CA LEU A 126 -11.86 1.37 -0.51
C LEU A 126 -13.39 1.29 -0.65
N ARG A 127 -14.12 1.76 0.36
CA ARG A 127 -15.58 1.92 0.34
C ARG A 127 -16.00 3.23 0.99
N PHE A 128 -17.04 3.84 0.44
CA PHE A 128 -17.78 4.93 1.06
C PHE A 128 -19.14 4.40 1.50
N LEU A 129 -19.37 4.29 2.80
CA LEU A 129 -20.61 3.74 3.35
C LEU A 129 -21.20 4.68 4.41
N PRO A 130 -22.52 4.94 4.38
CA PRO A 130 -23.18 5.68 5.45
C PRO A 130 -23.05 4.93 6.78
N ILE A 131 -22.64 5.60 7.83
CA ILE A 131 -22.65 5.03 9.18
C ILE A 131 -24.11 4.90 9.64
N ALA A 132 -24.46 3.72 10.13
CA ALA A 132 -25.80 3.40 10.55
C ALA A 132 -26.24 4.30 11.71
N ASN A 133 -27.52 4.61 11.72
CA ASN A 133 -28.15 5.43 12.75
C ASN A 133 -29.51 4.78 13.06
N PRO A 134 -29.83 4.52 14.33
CA PRO A 134 -31.06 3.82 14.72
C PRO A 134 -32.34 4.45 14.16
N THR A 135 -32.37 5.79 14.08
CA THR A 135 -33.56 6.53 13.65
C THR A 135 -33.81 6.42 12.14
N ARG A 136 -32.76 6.22 11.35
CA ARG A 136 -32.84 6.11 9.88
C ARG A 136 -32.82 4.67 9.39
N HIS A 137 -32.12 3.80 10.12
CA HIS A 137 -31.74 2.46 9.67
C HIS A 137 -32.29 1.37 10.60
N ALA A 138 -33.50 1.56 11.11
CA ALA A 138 -34.13 0.67 12.10
C ALA A 138 -34.14 -0.81 11.66
N SER A 139 -34.42 -1.09 10.38
CA SER A 139 -34.44 -2.45 9.83
C SER A 139 -33.09 -3.17 9.96
N VAL A 140 -31.97 -2.47 9.77
CA VAL A 140 -30.63 -3.06 9.93
C VAL A 140 -30.35 -3.36 11.40
N PHE A 141 -30.78 -2.49 12.31
CA PHE A 141 -30.65 -2.69 13.76
C PHE A 141 -31.52 -3.84 14.30
N GLU A 142 -32.69 -4.06 13.70
CA GLU A 142 -33.53 -5.23 14.02
C GLU A 142 -32.83 -6.54 13.64
N LEU A 143 -32.19 -6.59 12.46
CA LEU A 143 -31.42 -7.76 12.02
C LEU A 143 -30.23 -8.04 12.94
N VAL A 144 -29.48 -6.99 13.31
CA VAL A 144 -28.34 -7.12 14.24
C VAL A 144 -28.76 -7.79 15.54
N GLN A 145 -29.87 -7.35 16.15
CA GLN A 145 -30.36 -7.93 17.41
C GLN A 145 -30.71 -9.42 17.29
N GLN A 146 -31.17 -9.86 16.12
CA GLN A 146 -31.49 -11.27 15.85
C GLN A 146 -30.24 -12.15 15.69
N THR A 147 -29.09 -11.57 15.32
CA THR A 147 -27.83 -12.29 15.02
C THR A 147 -26.85 -12.42 16.19
N THR A 148 -27.20 -11.94 17.38
CA THR A 148 -26.31 -11.76 18.56
C THR A 148 -25.69 -13.06 19.15
N ASN A 149 -25.96 -14.25 18.57
CA ASN A 149 -25.56 -15.55 19.15
C ASN A 149 -24.59 -16.38 18.28
N ALA A 150 -23.90 -15.80 17.29
CA ALA A 150 -22.94 -16.54 16.47
C ALA A 150 -21.62 -16.82 17.24
N PRO A 151 -20.99 -18.01 17.10
CA PRO A 151 -19.72 -18.33 17.77
C PRO A 151 -18.54 -17.44 17.33
N THR A 152 -18.64 -16.83 16.16
CA THR A 152 -17.66 -15.90 15.62
C THR A 152 -18.40 -14.69 15.05
N PRO A 153 -18.00 -13.46 15.40
CA PRO A 153 -18.66 -12.26 14.88
C PRO A 153 -18.50 -12.16 13.37
N GLN A 154 -19.61 -12.26 12.64
CA GLN A 154 -19.62 -12.00 11.21
C GLN A 154 -19.51 -10.50 10.95
N ARG A 155 -18.74 -10.09 9.94
CA ARG A 155 -18.65 -8.68 9.55
C ARG A 155 -19.90 -8.22 8.81
N ASP A 156 -20.48 -9.07 7.99
CA ASP A 156 -21.64 -8.72 7.17
C ASP A 156 -22.95 -9.00 7.91
N VAL A 157 -23.86 -8.04 7.86
CA VAL A 157 -25.25 -8.19 8.30
C VAL A 157 -26.07 -8.47 7.05
N GLN A 158 -26.69 -9.64 7.01
CA GLN A 158 -27.50 -10.09 5.88
C GLN A 158 -28.99 -10.02 6.21
N ASP A 159 -29.81 -9.75 5.19
CA ASP A 159 -31.26 -9.86 5.30
C ASP A 159 -31.72 -11.34 5.14
N GLN A 160 -33.04 -11.55 5.14
CA GLN A 160 -33.63 -12.88 4.99
C GLN A 160 -33.35 -13.54 3.62
N ASN A 161 -32.97 -12.75 2.62
CA ASN A 161 -32.63 -13.24 1.27
C ASN A 161 -31.12 -13.55 1.13
N GLY A 162 -30.32 -13.27 2.17
CA GLY A 162 -28.86 -13.38 2.12
C GLY A 162 -28.17 -12.17 1.52
N ASP A 163 -28.89 -11.07 1.26
CA ASP A 163 -28.31 -9.84 0.76
C ASP A 163 -27.64 -9.06 1.90
N VAL A 164 -26.41 -8.59 1.66
CA VAL A 164 -25.66 -7.80 2.63
C VAL A 164 -26.24 -6.39 2.70
N VAL A 165 -26.85 -6.06 3.84
CA VAL A 165 -27.51 -4.76 4.11
C VAL A 165 -26.73 -3.90 5.11
N GLY A 166 -25.78 -4.50 5.82
CA GLY A 166 -24.88 -3.79 6.73
C GLY A 166 -23.53 -4.47 6.83
N ARG A 167 -22.53 -3.72 7.31
CA ARG A 167 -21.19 -4.23 7.56
C ARG A 167 -20.61 -3.60 8.82
N TRP A 168 -20.02 -4.42 9.67
CA TRP A 168 -19.23 -4.01 10.82
C TRP A 168 -17.82 -3.63 10.38
N VAL A 169 -17.46 -2.39 10.69
CA VAL A 169 -16.22 -1.76 10.29
C VAL A 169 -15.44 -1.39 11.54
N THR A 170 -14.20 -1.82 11.61
CA THR A 170 -13.35 -1.60 12.80
C THR A 170 -12.93 -0.15 12.87
N VAL A 171 -13.04 0.46 14.04
CA VAL A 171 -12.67 1.85 14.28
C VAL A 171 -11.20 1.90 14.67
N GLY A 172 -10.41 2.70 13.94
CA GLY A 172 -8.99 2.89 14.23
C GLY A 172 -8.76 3.68 15.53
N VAL A 173 -7.62 3.41 16.17
CA VAL A 173 -7.08 4.17 17.30
C VAL A 173 -5.79 4.86 16.89
N GLU A 174 -5.48 6.00 17.51
CA GLU A 174 -4.21 6.69 17.26
C GLU A 174 -3.02 5.80 17.63
N ALA A 175 -2.01 5.81 16.77
CA ALA A 175 -0.81 4.97 16.99
C ALA A 175 0.09 5.55 18.08
N GLU A 176 0.07 6.87 18.27
CA GLU A 176 0.85 7.58 19.26
C GLU A 176 -0.05 8.02 20.42
N VAL A 177 0.28 7.56 21.62
CA VAL A 177 -0.37 8.03 22.84
C VAL A 177 0.44 9.22 23.34
N THR A 178 -0.20 10.38 23.48
CA THR A 178 0.38 11.54 24.15
C THR A 178 0.84 11.13 25.55
N PRO A 179 2.00 11.58 26.08
CA PRO A 179 2.48 11.16 27.40
C PRO A 179 1.50 11.44 28.57
N SER A 180 0.54 12.34 28.36
CA SER A 180 -0.56 12.63 29.28
C SER A 180 -1.70 11.62 29.24
N ASP A 181 -1.89 10.95 28.11
CA ASP A 181 -2.94 9.98 27.90
C ASP A 181 -2.41 8.57 28.22
N GLN A 182 -3.18 7.77 28.95
CA GLN A 182 -2.85 6.36 29.18
C GLN A 182 -3.44 5.46 28.09
N ILE A 183 -4.33 6.02 27.26
CA ILE A 183 -5.17 5.31 26.29
C ILE A 183 -5.15 6.11 24.98
N ALA A 184 -4.87 5.44 23.87
CA ALA A 184 -4.94 6.05 22.55
C ALA A 184 -6.39 6.49 22.24
N PRO A 185 -6.64 7.75 21.83
CA PRO A 185 -7.95 8.16 21.35
C PRO A 185 -8.33 7.44 20.04
N LEU A 186 -9.62 7.43 19.71
CA LEU A 186 -10.08 6.97 18.40
C LEU A 186 -9.58 7.91 17.28
N LYS A 187 -9.34 7.38 16.07
CA LYS A 187 -9.03 8.19 14.88
C LYS A 187 -10.24 8.91 14.30
N VAL A 188 -11.44 8.57 14.76
CA VAL A 188 -12.70 8.97 14.13
C VAL A 188 -13.70 9.41 15.19
N GLU A 189 -14.22 10.62 15.03
CA GLU A 189 -15.38 11.10 15.77
C GLU A 189 -16.61 10.24 15.43
N LEU A 190 -17.28 9.69 16.44
CA LEU A 190 -18.46 8.85 16.26
C LEU A 190 -19.71 9.50 16.82
N ASN A 191 -20.72 9.60 15.97
CA ASN A 191 -22.06 10.04 16.35
C ASN A 191 -23.04 8.86 16.53
N SER A 192 -22.63 7.63 16.21
CA SER A 192 -23.45 6.44 16.43
C SER A 192 -23.46 6.08 17.92
N PRO A 193 -24.64 5.96 18.56
CA PRO A 193 -24.74 5.46 19.93
C PRO A 193 -24.52 3.94 20.03
N PHE A 194 -24.45 3.24 18.90
CA PHE A 194 -24.28 1.79 18.87
C PHE A 194 -22.97 1.41 18.19
N VAL A 195 -22.21 0.59 18.91
CA VAL A 195 -20.97 -0.02 18.45
C VAL A 195 -21.00 -1.51 18.79
N ARG A 196 -19.98 -2.24 18.38
CA ARG A 196 -19.82 -3.66 18.69
C ARG A 196 -18.42 -3.91 19.20
N ASN A 197 -18.23 -4.76 20.19
CA ASN A 197 -16.90 -5.26 20.52
C ASN A 197 -16.36 -6.08 19.33
N SER A 198 -15.26 -5.66 18.72
CA SER A 198 -14.74 -6.29 17.49
C SER A 198 -14.33 -7.74 17.70
N ARG A 199 -13.95 -8.11 18.94
CA ARG A 199 -13.49 -9.46 19.29
C ARG A 199 -14.65 -10.40 19.60
N THR A 200 -15.63 -9.95 20.38
CA THR A 200 -16.72 -10.83 20.86
C THR A 200 -17.98 -10.75 20.00
N GLY A 201 -18.17 -9.67 19.24
CA GLY A 201 -19.41 -9.42 18.52
C GLY A 201 -20.54 -8.84 19.36
N GLU A 202 -20.32 -8.60 20.64
CA GLU A 202 -21.31 -8.02 21.54
C GLU A 202 -21.66 -6.59 21.11
N VAL A 203 -22.95 -6.32 20.94
CA VAL A 203 -23.46 -5.00 20.57
C VAL A 203 -23.60 -4.15 21.84
N ILE A 204 -23.06 -2.95 21.79
CA ILE A 204 -22.89 -2.06 22.94
C ILE A 204 -23.55 -0.73 22.64
N SER A 205 -24.36 -0.27 23.60
CA SER A 205 -24.90 1.08 23.60
C SER A 205 -23.95 2.00 24.36
N LEU A 206 -23.38 2.98 23.67
CA LEU A 206 -22.54 4.01 24.27
C LEU A 206 -23.40 4.98 25.10
N PRO A 207 -22.93 5.45 26.27
CA PRO A 207 -23.60 6.50 27.03
C PRO A 207 -23.73 7.81 26.22
N GLU A 208 -24.89 8.46 26.27
CA GLU A 208 -25.13 9.68 25.50
C GLU A 208 -24.16 10.83 25.86
N GLN A 209 -23.62 10.84 27.09
CA GLN A 209 -22.74 11.90 27.60
C GLN A 209 -21.33 11.88 26.97
N ILE A 210 -20.94 10.76 26.35
CA ILE A 210 -19.62 10.60 25.73
C ILE A 210 -19.67 10.70 24.20
N LEU A 211 -20.86 10.92 23.63
CA LEU A 211 -21.07 11.08 22.19
C LEU A 211 -21.01 12.55 21.77
N GLY A 212 -20.87 12.78 20.47
CA GLY A 212 -20.83 14.11 19.85
C GLY A 212 -19.41 14.66 19.74
N GLN A 213 -19.28 15.98 19.88
CA GLN A 213 -18.02 16.68 19.67
C GLN A 213 -16.93 16.22 20.65
N ASP A 214 -15.73 15.99 20.13
CA ASP A 214 -14.56 15.52 20.87
C ASP A 214 -14.86 14.20 21.63
N SER A 215 -15.52 13.25 20.96
CA SER A 215 -15.93 11.97 21.54
C SER A 215 -14.81 10.92 21.52
N GLU A 216 -13.77 11.12 20.73
CA GLU A 216 -12.71 10.15 20.45
C GLU A 216 -12.01 9.68 21.73
N GLY A 217 -11.53 10.63 22.55
CA GLY A 217 -10.88 10.31 23.82
C GLY A 217 -11.86 9.79 24.88
N LYS A 218 -13.08 10.32 24.92
CA LYS A 218 -14.11 9.93 25.89
C LYS A 218 -14.57 8.49 25.66
N ILE A 219 -14.83 8.13 24.40
CA ILE A 219 -15.20 6.77 24.01
C ILE A 219 -14.02 5.83 24.25
N ALA A 220 -12.79 6.19 23.85
CA ALA A 220 -11.61 5.37 24.09
C ALA A 220 -11.40 5.05 25.58
N GLN A 221 -11.52 6.05 26.45
CA GLN A 221 -11.44 5.86 27.90
C GLN A 221 -12.57 4.96 28.43
N TRP A 222 -13.79 5.15 27.95
CA TRP A 222 -14.94 4.35 28.36
C TRP A 222 -14.78 2.89 27.93
N ILE A 223 -14.46 2.59 26.67
CA ILE A 223 -14.29 1.21 26.18
C ILE A 223 -13.16 0.49 26.92
N ALA A 224 -12.04 1.18 27.20
CA ALA A 224 -10.93 0.63 27.96
C ALA A 224 -11.34 0.29 29.41
N SER A 225 -12.18 1.13 30.05
CA SER A 225 -12.73 0.86 31.39
C SER A 225 -13.60 -0.40 31.44
N GLN A 226 -14.19 -0.79 30.30
CA GLN A 226 -14.98 -2.00 30.15
C GLN A 226 -14.13 -3.21 29.71
N GLY A 227 -12.80 -3.05 29.56
CA GLY A 227 -11.91 -4.11 29.07
C GLY A 227 -12.09 -4.43 27.58
N ILE A 228 -12.58 -3.47 26.80
CA ILE A 228 -12.78 -3.61 25.35
C ILE A 228 -11.55 -3.03 24.64
N GLU A 229 -10.88 -3.86 23.85
CA GLU A 229 -9.65 -3.50 23.11
C GLU A 229 -9.95 -2.76 21.80
N SER A 230 -11.03 -3.14 21.13
CA SER A 230 -11.42 -2.57 19.84
C SER A 230 -12.93 -2.63 19.64
N ILE A 231 -13.43 -1.65 18.90
CA ILE A 231 -14.85 -1.53 18.55
C ILE A 231 -15.05 -1.48 17.04
N ASP A 232 -16.18 -2.02 16.60
CA ASP A 232 -16.69 -1.85 15.25
C ASP A 232 -17.91 -0.93 15.28
N VAL A 233 -18.06 -0.12 14.23
CA VAL A 233 -19.28 0.62 13.93
C VAL A 233 -20.02 -0.06 12.79
N LEU A 234 -21.36 0.02 12.82
CA LEU A 234 -22.19 -0.50 11.76
C LEU A 234 -22.27 0.51 10.61
N ALA A 235 -21.88 0.10 9.41
CA ALA A 235 -22.08 0.84 8.18
C ALA A 235 -23.20 0.20 7.36
N VAL A 236 -23.98 1.02 6.67
CA VAL A 236 -25.10 0.59 5.83
C VAL A 236 -24.58 0.25 4.44
N VAL A 237 -25.01 -0.90 3.92
CA VAL A 237 -24.64 -1.35 2.58
C VAL A 237 -25.87 -1.30 1.69
N ASP A 238 -25.81 -0.41 0.69
CA ASP A 238 -26.72 -0.41 -0.44
C ASP A 238 -25.92 -0.71 -1.71
N ARG A 239 -26.11 -1.91 -2.27
CA ARG A 239 -25.39 -2.34 -3.47
C ARG A 239 -25.69 -1.47 -4.69
N SER A 240 -26.88 -0.87 -4.76
CA SER A 240 -27.26 0.00 -5.88
C SER A 240 -26.55 1.36 -5.85
N GLN A 241 -26.08 1.77 -4.66
CA GLN A 241 -25.38 3.04 -4.42
C GLN A 241 -23.94 2.84 -3.95
N ALA A 242 -23.38 1.64 -4.11
CA ALA A 242 -22.04 1.33 -3.63
C ALA A 242 -20.99 2.17 -4.35
N VAL A 243 -20.20 2.92 -3.58
CA VAL A 243 -19.05 3.68 -4.09
C VAL A 243 -17.77 3.14 -3.49
N GLY A 244 -16.76 2.89 -4.33
CA GLY A 244 -15.50 2.31 -3.91
C GLY A 244 -14.30 2.74 -4.77
N GLY A 245 -13.16 2.08 -4.58
CA GLY A 245 -11.90 2.43 -5.25
C GLY A 245 -11.99 2.44 -6.79
N GLN A 246 -12.78 1.53 -7.38
CA GLN A 246 -13.00 1.46 -8.82
C GLN A 246 -13.76 2.66 -9.41
N ASP A 247 -14.35 3.49 -8.54
CA ASP A 247 -15.10 4.68 -8.95
C ASP A 247 -14.22 5.93 -9.02
N LEU A 248 -12.94 5.80 -8.65
CA LEU A 248 -11.96 6.86 -8.66
C LEU A 248 -11.24 6.94 -10.00
N SER A 249 -11.06 8.16 -10.48
CA SER A 249 -10.16 8.49 -11.59
C SER A 249 -8.80 8.99 -11.08
N PHE A 250 -8.75 9.49 -9.85
CA PHE A 250 -7.55 10.01 -9.20
C PHE A 250 -7.65 9.92 -7.68
N ALA A 251 -6.50 9.62 -7.06
CA ALA A 251 -6.25 9.78 -5.63
C ALA A 251 -4.85 10.39 -5.45
N GLY A 252 -4.69 11.37 -4.56
CA GLY A 252 -3.41 12.03 -4.36
C GLY A 252 -3.29 12.73 -3.01
N ALA A 253 -2.05 12.90 -2.55
CA ALA A 253 -1.74 13.62 -1.33
C ALA A 253 -2.02 15.12 -1.50
N THR A 254 -2.52 15.74 -0.45
CA THR A 254 -2.83 17.17 -0.39
C THR A 254 -2.77 17.63 1.07
N PHE A 255 -3.09 18.89 1.32
CA PHE A 255 -3.26 19.43 2.67
C PHE A 255 -4.68 19.93 2.83
N ASP A 256 -5.20 19.91 4.06
CA ASP A 256 -6.48 20.52 4.38
C ASP A 256 -6.36 22.03 4.65
N GLU A 257 -7.47 22.65 5.04
CA GLU A 257 -7.58 24.09 5.31
C GLU A 257 -6.69 24.54 6.50
N THR A 258 -6.32 23.61 7.37
CA THR A 258 -5.46 23.83 8.54
C THR A 258 -3.99 23.50 8.28
N GLY A 259 -3.67 23.01 7.08
CA GLY A 259 -2.32 22.59 6.68
C GLY A 259 -1.97 21.16 7.09
N MET A 260 -2.94 20.36 7.53
CA MET A 260 -2.74 18.96 7.90
C MET A 260 -2.74 18.04 6.66
N PRO A 261 -1.96 16.94 6.65
CA PRO A 261 -1.97 15.98 5.55
C PRO A 261 -3.36 15.41 5.28
N ALA A 262 -3.73 15.33 4.01
CA ALA A 262 -5.04 14.87 3.56
C ALA A 262 -4.94 14.11 2.22
N VAL A 263 -6.01 13.40 1.86
CA VAL A 263 -6.11 12.72 0.55
C VAL A 263 -7.23 13.35 -0.27
N ALA A 264 -6.90 13.79 -1.49
CA ALA A 264 -7.85 14.25 -2.49
C ALA A 264 -8.28 13.12 -3.43
N PHE A 265 -9.56 13.12 -3.78
CA PHE A 265 -10.19 12.15 -4.68
C PHE A 265 -10.89 12.87 -5.82
N VAL A 266 -10.77 12.31 -7.03
CA VAL A 266 -11.63 12.67 -8.16
C VAL A 266 -12.35 11.42 -8.64
N PHE A 267 -13.68 11.44 -8.61
CA PHE A 267 -14.49 10.35 -9.11
C PHE A 267 -14.55 10.36 -10.64
N THR A 268 -14.66 9.17 -11.22
CA THR A 268 -15.08 8.98 -12.61
C THR A 268 -16.49 9.55 -12.81
N ASP A 269 -16.95 9.71 -14.05
CA ASP A 269 -18.30 10.22 -14.32
C ASP A 269 -19.39 9.28 -13.76
N ALA A 270 -19.17 7.97 -13.84
CA ALA A 270 -20.07 6.96 -13.25
C ALA A 270 -20.02 7.00 -11.72
N GLY A 271 -18.81 7.09 -11.15
CA GLY A 271 -18.60 7.23 -9.70
C GLY A 271 -19.25 8.49 -9.13
N SER A 272 -19.14 9.61 -9.85
CA SER A 272 -19.73 10.90 -9.45
C SER A 272 -21.25 10.82 -9.34
N LYS A 273 -21.91 10.10 -10.27
CA LYS A 273 -23.36 9.87 -10.22
C LYS A 273 -23.76 8.99 -9.04
N ARG A 274 -23.00 7.92 -8.77
CA ARG A 274 -23.24 7.05 -7.60
C ARG A 274 -23.04 7.79 -6.30
N MET A 275 -21.96 8.56 -6.16
CA MET A 275 -21.68 9.37 -4.96
C MET A 275 -22.76 10.45 -4.74
N ALA A 276 -23.21 11.10 -5.82
CA ALA A 276 -24.31 12.04 -5.75
C ALA A 276 -25.60 11.37 -5.27
N ALA A 277 -25.94 10.19 -5.79
CA ALA A 277 -27.10 9.43 -5.36
C ALA A 277 -26.98 9.00 -3.88
N LEU A 278 -25.82 8.47 -3.48
CA LEU A 278 -25.54 8.03 -2.11
C LEU A 278 -25.69 9.19 -1.11
N THR A 279 -25.05 10.33 -1.37
CA THR A 279 -25.11 11.50 -0.47
C THR A 279 -26.47 12.19 -0.49
N THR A 280 -27.20 12.16 -1.61
CA THR A 280 -28.59 12.65 -1.68
C THR A 280 -29.53 11.78 -0.83
N SER A 281 -29.49 10.46 -1.01
CA SER A 281 -30.28 9.52 -0.22
C SER A 281 -29.95 9.60 1.27
N ASN A 282 -28.73 10.02 1.60
CA ASN A 282 -28.25 10.18 2.97
C ASN A 282 -28.22 11.64 3.47
N SER A 283 -28.88 12.55 2.77
CA SER A 283 -28.88 13.97 3.14
C SER A 283 -29.50 14.22 4.51
N PRO A 284 -29.10 15.33 5.18
CA PRO A 284 -29.64 15.77 6.46
C PRO A 284 -31.16 15.93 6.45
N VAL A 285 -31.82 15.46 7.51
CA VAL A 285 -33.27 15.65 7.71
C VAL A 285 -33.50 16.27 9.09
N GLY A 286 -33.84 17.56 9.12
CA GLY A 286 -33.88 18.35 10.36
C GLY A 286 -32.50 18.39 11.04
N ASN A 287 -32.46 18.04 12.32
CA ASN A 287 -31.21 17.96 13.09
C ASN A 287 -30.47 16.63 12.92
N ARG A 288 -31.00 15.68 12.14
CA ARG A 288 -30.39 14.37 11.94
C ARG A 288 -29.36 14.45 10.82
N ARG A 289 -28.12 14.14 11.14
CA ARG A 289 -27.00 14.03 10.20
C ARG A 289 -26.59 12.55 10.09
N THR A 290 -26.11 12.17 8.91
CA THR A 290 -25.52 10.85 8.67
C THR A 290 -24.04 11.05 8.40
N GLN A 291 -23.20 10.29 9.07
CA GLN A 291 -21.77 10.27 8.79
C GLN A 291 -21.50 9.41 7.56
N LEU A 292 -20.65 9.88 6.66
CA LEU A 292 -20.16 9.09 5.53
C LEU A 292 -18.83 8.47 5.94
N GLY A 293 -18.83 7.18 6.24
CA GLY A 293 -17.63 6.43 6.56
C GLY A 293 -16.77 6.23 5.32
N VAL A 294 -15.49 6.60 5.41
CA VAL A 294 -14.48 6.23 4.43
C VAL A 294 -13.66 5.08 4.99
N ILE A 295 -13.71 3.96 4.28
CA ILE A 295 -13.31 2.66 4.82
C ILE A 295 -12.27 2.04 3.90
N LEU A 296 -11.13 1.65 4.44
CA LEU A 296 -10.08 0.93 3.73
C LEU A 296 -9.83 -0.40 4.42
N ASP A 297 -9.99 -1.51 3.70
CA ASP A 297 -9.76 -2.87 4.23
C ASP A 297 -10.50 -3.15 5.55
N ASP A 298 -11.75 -2.69 5.62
CA ASP A 298 -12.66 -2.83 6.77
C ASP A 298 -12.23 -2.03 8.03
N GLN A 299 -11.27 -1.11 7.88
CA GLN A 299 -10.91 -0.09 8.86
C GLN A 299 -11.58 1.25 8.50
N LEU A 300 -12.24 1.86 9.47
CA LEU A 300 -12.83 3.18 9.33
C LEU A 300 -11.73 4.23 9.49
N LEU A 301 -11.48 4.98 8.42
CA LEU A 301 -10.45 6.01 8.38
C LEU A 301 -11.00 7.35 8.86
N THR A 302 -12.17 7.74 8.38
CA THR A 302 -12.88 8.97 8.77
C THR A 302 -14.39 8.76 8.63
N ALA A 303 -15.18 9.59 9.32
CA ALA A 303 -16.63 9.56 9.23
C ALA A 303 -17.24 10.98 9.32
N PRO A 304 -16.93 11.90 8.40
CA PRO A 304 -17.51 13.24 8.41
C PRO A 304 -19.02 13.23 8.19
N ASN A 305 -19.72 14.22 8.75
CA ASN A 305 -21.14 14.41 8.50
C ASN A 305 -21.40 14.81 7.04
N ILE A 306 -22.41 14.19 6.41
CA ILE A 306 -22.89 14.60 5.08
C ILE A 306 -23.61 15.94 5.23
N LEU A 307 -23.04 17.00 4.65
CA LEU A 307 -23.61 18.36 4.68
C LEU A 307 -24.35 18.72 3.39
N SER A 308 -23.85 18.22 2.26
CA SER A 308 -24.40 18.48 0.93
C SER A 308 -24.07 17.31 0.00
N THR A 309 -24.67 17.32 -1.19
CA THR A 309 -24.39 16.33 -2.22
C THR A 309 -22.96 16.44 -2.72
N ILE A 310 -22.23 15.33 -2.69
CA ILE A 310 -20.87 15.23 -3.23
C ILE A 310 -20.98 14.66 -4.64
N GLN A 311 -20.36 15.32 -5.61
CA GLN A 311 -20.38 14.88 -7.00
C GLN A 311 -19.00 14.40 -7.43
N ARG A 312 -18.12 15.32 -7.86
CA ARG A 312 -16.89 14.95 -8.57
C ARG A 312 -15.64 14.85 -7.69
N GLU A 313 -15.54 15.68 -6.68
CA GLU A 313 -14.35 15.79 -5.85
C GLU A 313 -14.71 15.52 -4.39
N ALA A 314 -13.81 14.83 -3.69
CA ALA A 314 -13.90 14.62 -2.25
C ALA A 314 -12.50 14.75 -1.63
N ARG A 315 -12.46 15.07 -0.34
CA ARG A 315 -11.25 15.11 0.45
C ARG A 315 -11.46 14.29 1.73
N ILE A 316 -10.49 13.46 2.07
CA ILE A 316 -10.40 12.81 3.38
C ILE A 316 -9.45 13.66 4.22
N THR A 317 -9.95 14.16 5.34
CA THR A 317 -9.22 14.97 6.33
C THR A 317 -9.26 14.26 7.68
N GLY A 318 -8.27 14.50 8.52
CA GLY A 318 -8.14 13.88 9.84
C GLY A 318 -6.72 14.05 10.37
N ASN A 319 -6.42 13.38 11.48
CA ASN A 319 -5.10 13.43 12.10
C ASN A 319 -4.12 12.45 11.41
N PHE A 320 -3.91 12.62 10.10
CA PHE A 320 -3.00 11.77 9.36
C PHE A 320 -1.58 12.30 9.39
N THR A 321 -0.62 11.39 9.52
CA THR A 321 0.78 11.66 9.21
C THR A 321 1.00 11.66 7.69
N GLN A 322 2.06 12.33 7.23
CA GLN A 322 2.42 12.31 5.81
C GLN A 322 2.64 10.87 5.29
N SER A 323 3.29 10.02 6.10
CA SER A 323 3.55 8.62 5.76
C SER A 323 2.27 7.80 5.58
N GLU A 324 1.25 8.04 6.41
CA GLU A 324 -0.07 7.39 6.27
C GLU A 324 -0.78 7.84 4.99
N VAL A 325 -0.75 9.15 4.68
CA VAL A 325 -1.30 9.70 3.44
C VAL A 325 -0.60 9.09 2.23
N ASP A 326 0.73 9.04 2.22
CA ASP A 326 1.51 8.49 1.11
C ASP A 326 1.20 7.00 0.90
N SER A 327 1.15 6.23 2.00
CA SER A 327 0.79 4.81 1.95
C SER A 327 -0.63 4.60 1.40
N MET A 328 -1.59 5.42 1.84
CA MET A 328 -2.97 5.34 1.36
C MET A 328 -3.06 5.68 -0.13
N VAL A 329 -2.42 6.75 -0.58
CA VAL A 329 -2.38 7.13 -2.00
C VAL A 329 -1.76 6.00 -2.82
N GLN A 330 -0.69 5.39 -2.33
CA GLN A 330 -0.02 4.28 -3.00
C GLN A 330 -0.95 3.07 -3.17
N ILE A 331 -1.63 2.68 -2.09
CA ILE A 331 -2.62 1.58 -2.09
C ILE A 331 -3.72 1.86 -3.12
N LEU A 332 -4.25 3.08 -3.14
CA LEU A 332 -5.37 3.47 -4.00
C LEU A 332 -4.98 3.54 -5.48
N LYS A 333 -3.81 4.11 -5.80
CA LYS A 333 -3.27 4.15 -7.17
C LYS A 333 -3.00 2.75 -7.71
N ALA A 334 -2.48 1.85 -6.87
CA ALA A 334 -2.19 0.48 -7.27
C ALA A 334 -3.48 -0.31 -7.57
N GLY A 335 -4.58 0.07 -6.92
CA GLY A 335 -5.86 -0.61 -6.99
C GLY A 335 -5.93 -1.82 -6.07
N GLN A 336 -7.08 -2.46 -6.03
CA GLN A 336 -7.33 -3.62 -5.18
C GLN A 336 -6.45 -4.82 -5.57
N LEU A 337 -5.89 -5.50 -4.58
CA LEU A 337 -5.20 -6.78 -4.77
C LEU A 337 -6.22 -7.91 -5.02
N PRO A 338 -5.91 -8.88 -5.91
CA PRO A 338 -6.77 -10.03 -6.16
C PRO A 338 -7.04 -10.87 -4.90
N ALA A 339 -6.05 -11.01 -4.02
CA ALA A 339 -6.17 -11.68 -2.73
C ALA A 339 -5.38 -10.96 -1.62
N LYS A 340 -5.68 -11.28 -0.36
CA LYS A 340 -4.94 -10.78 0.81
C LYS A 340 -3.70 -11.64 1.05
N LEU A 341 -2.62 -11.03 1.51
CA LEU A 341 -1.48 -11.76 2.09
C LEU A 341 -1.71 -11.96 3.59
N ASN A 342 -1.17 -13.04 4.16
CA ASN A 342 -1.19 -13.22 5.62
C ASN A 342 -0.48 -12.03 6.30
N PRO A 343 -0.97 -11.54 7.46
CA PRO A 343 -0.41 -10.33 8.08
C PRO A 343 1.06 -10.46 8.46
N THR A 344 1.50 -11.67 8.82
CA THR A 344 2.88 -11.98 9.17
C THR A 344 3.57 -12.72 8.04
N PRO A 345 4.79 -12.33 7.66
CA PRO A 345 5.58 -13.10 6.70
C PRO A 345 5.88 -14.49 7.27
N VAL A 346 5.95 -15.48 6.38
CA VAL A 346 6.41 -16.84 6.67
C VAL A 346 7.91 -16.82 6.99
N ALA A 347 8.68 -15.97 6.30
CA ALA A 347 10.10 -15.77 6.55
C ALA A 347 10.53 -14.31 6.30
N GLU A 348 11.50 -13.84 7.08
CA GLU A 348 12.15 -12.54 6.93
C GLU A 348 13.66 -12.71 7.14
N SER A 349 14.47 -12.26 6.18
CA SER A 349 15.93 -12.36 6.28
C SER A 349 16.64 -11.19 5.59
N GLN A 350 17.89 -10.93 5.99
CA GLN A 350 18.74 -9.97 5.31
C GLN A 350 19.49 -10.65 4.16
N THR A 351 19.49 -10.02 3.00
CA THR A 351 20.16 -10.53 1.80
C THR A 351 20.96 -9.43 1.10
N THR A 352 21.50 -9.74 -0.06
CA THR A 352 22.14 -8.78 -0.97
C THR A 352 21.63 -9.02 -2.39
N MET A 353 21.25 -7.95 -3.07
CA MET A 353 20.83 -8.00 -4.47
C MET A 353 21.97 -7.59 -5.38
N SER A 354 22.07 -8.24 -6.55
CA SER A 354 23.07 -7.91 -7.57
C SER A 354 22.35 -7.31 -8.77
N TYR A 355 22.65 -6.05 -9.12
CA TYR A 355 22.06 -5.42 -10.31
C TYR A 355 23.08 -5.20 -11.42
N SER A 356 22.60 -5.33 -12.65
CA SER A 356 23.28 -4.87 -13.86
C SER A 356 22.82 -3.46 -14.21
N LEU A 357 23.76 -2.53 -14.41
CA LEU A 357 23.47 -1.17 -14.87
C LEU A 357 22.90 -1.10 -16.31
N LEU A 358 22.85 -2.23 -17.03
CA LEU A 358 22.27 -2.29 -18.37
C LEU A 358 20.73 -2.36 -18.34
N ASP A 359 20.14 -2.90 -17.27
CA ASP A 359 18.68 -3.01 -17.15
C ASP A 359 18.00 -1.66 -16.83
N SER A 360 18.75 -0.69 -16.26
CA SER A 360 18.23 0.65 -15.96
C SER A 360 17.98 1.54 -17.19
N PHE A 361 18.46 1.14 -18.37
CA PHE A 361 18.27 1.89 -19.62
C PHE A 361 17.14 1.33 -20.50
N MET A 362 16.54 0.19 -20.11
CA MET A 362 15.59 -0.58 -20.94
C MET A 362 14.17 -0.65 -20.36
N GLN A 363 13.86 0.04 -19.26
CA GLN A 363 12.52 0.10 -18.66
C GLN A 363 11.88 1.48 -18.78
#